data_AF-A0A2K8WTS4-F1
#
_entry.id   AF-A0A2K8WTS4-F1
#
_cell.length_a   1.000
_cell.length_b   1.000
_cell.length_c   1.000
_cell.angle_alpha   90.00
_cell.angle_beta   90.00
_cell.angle_gamma   90.00
#
_symmetry.space_group_name_H-M   'P 1'
#
loop_
_entity.id
_entity.type
_entity.pdbx_description
1 polymer ?
#
loop_
_entity_poly.entity_id
_entity_poly.type
_entity_poly.pdbx_seq_one_letter_code
_entity_poly.pdbx_strand_id
1 'polypeptide(L)' 'MIPIELKQKGYQALVKELGQVDTIRFLQEMGWGNGDYTKERQDTLKNITKAEFWHDIEQMREEKQ' A
#
# COMPACT_ATOMS: atom_id res chain seq x y z
N MET A 1 1.01 -14.41 6.05
CA MET A 1 -0.16 -14.30 5.17
C MET A 1 0.34 -14.23 3.75
N ILE A 2 -0.01 -15.21 2.91
CA ILE A 2 0.35 -15.20 1.49
C ILE A 2 -0.60 -14.25 0.73
N PRO A 3 -0.22 -13.72 -0.46
CA PRO A 3 -1.00 -12.68 -1.14
C PRO A 3 -2.47 -13.02 -1.37
N ILE A 4 -2.78 -14.30 -1.58
CA ILE A 4 -4.16 -14.77 -1.77
C ILE A 4 -5.00 -14.66 -0.48
N GLU A 5 -4.43 -15.00 0.67
CA GLU A 5 -5.11 -14.89 1.97
C GLU A 5 -5.38 -13.42 2.33
N LEU A 6 -4.44 -12.53 1.99
CA LEU A 6 -4.60 -11.10 2.21
C LEU A 6 -5.74 -10.52 1.39
N LYS A 7 -5.83 -10.91 0.10
CA LYS A 7 -6.92 -10.50 -0.78
C LYS A 7 -8.27 -11.00 -0.27
N GLN A 8 -8.35 -12.26 0.15
CA GLN A 8 -9.59 -12.84 0.71
C GLN A 8 -10.04 -12.10 1.96
N LYS A 9 -9.11 -11.83 2.89
CA LYS A 9 -9.44 -11.07 4.10
C LYS A 9 -9.90 -9.64 3.78
N GLY A 10 -9.28 -9.00 2.79
CA GLY A 10 -9.69 -7.68 2.29
C GLY A 10 -11.11 -7.68 1.74
N TYR A 11 -11.44 -8.64 0.88
CA TYR A 11 -12.81 -8.76 0.33
C TYR A 11 -13.85 -9.05 1.42
N GLN A 12 -13.53 -9.92 2.38
CA GLN A 12 -14.44 -10.21 3.50
C GLN A 12 -14.70 -8.95 4.34
N ALA A 13 -13.68 -8.14 4.60
CA ALA A 13 -13.83 -6.89 5.32
C ALA A 13 -14.73 -5.91 4.55
N LEU A 14 -14.52 -5.75 3.24
CA LEU A 14 -15.36 -4.87 2.41
C LEU A 14 -16.82 -5.33 2.37
N VAL A 15 -17.07 -6.63 2.14
CA VAL A 15 -18.42 -7.18 2.09
C VAL A 15 -19.12 -7.06 3.44
N LYS A 16 -18.39 -7.20 4.55
CA LYS A 16 -18.96 -7.05 5.89
C LYS A 16 -19.46 -5.63 6.15
N GLU A 17 -18.72 -4.62 5.73
CA GLU A 17 -19.03 -3.21 6.03
C GLU A 17 -19.97 -2.57 5.00
N LEU A 18 -19.84 -2.93 3.72
CA LEU A 18 -20.56 -2.30 2.62
C LEU A 18 -21.70 -3.18 2.07
N GLY A 19 -21.68 -4.48 2.35
CA GLY A 19 -22.50 -5.44 1.61
C GLY A 19 -21.94 -5.75 0.22
N GLN A 20 -22.48 -6.79 -0.42
CA GLN A 20 -21.93 -7.34 -1.66
C GLN A 20 -22.05 -6.37 -2.85
N VAL A 21 -23.21 -5.73 -3.01
CA VAL A 21 -23.49 -4.82 -4.14
C VAL A 21 -22.58 -3.60 -4.10
N ASP A 22 -22.50 -2.93 -2.95
CA ASP A 22 -21.67 -1.73 -2.81
C ASP A 22 -20.17 -2.06 -2.82
N THR A 23 -19.76 -3.26 -2.38
CA THR A 23 -18.37 -3.73 -2.57
C THR A 23 -18.01 -3.85 -4.05
N ILE A 24 -18.88 -4.46 -4.87
CA ILE A 24 -18.63 -4.60 -6.31
C ILE A 24 -18.55 -3.21 -6.96
N ARG A 25 -19.50 -2.31 -6.64
CA ARG A 25 -19.48 -0.93 -7.16
C ARG A 25 -18.19 -0.21 -6.77
N PHE A 26 -17.81 -0.28 -5.50
CA PHE A 26 -16.57 0.32 -4.99
C PHE A 26 -15.34 -0.17 -5.77
N LEU A 27 -15.21 -1.49 -5.96
CA LEU A 27 -14.08 -2.05 -6.71
C LEU A 27 -14.06 -1.63 -8.18
N GLN A 28 -15.23 -1.46 -8.80
CA GLN A 28 -15.34 -0.97 -10.18
C GLN A 28 -14.97 0.52 -10.29
N GLU A 29 -15.41 1.35 -9.33
CA GLU A 29 -15.13 2.80 -9.31
C GLU A 29 -13.67 3.11 -9.03
N MET A 30 -13.01 2.31 -8.19
CA MET A 30 -11.55 2.43 -7.95
C MET A 30 -10.73 2.17 -9.22
N GLY A 31 -11.33 1.52 -10.23
CA GLY A 31 -10.71 1.24 -11.51
C GLY A 31 -9.46 0.36 -11.39
N TRP A 32 -8.71 0.30 -12.49
CA TRP A 32 -7.38 -0.28 -12.46
C TRP A 32 -6.42 0.80 -12.00
N GLY A 33 -5.58 0.49 -11.01
CA GLY A 33 -4.41 1.31 -10.74
C GLY A 33 -3.60 1.44 -12.04
N ASN A 34 -3.22 2.65 -12.40
CA ASN A 34 -2.33 2.89 -13.53
C ASN A 34 -0.87 2.80 -13.08
N GLY A 35 0.01 2.40 -13.99
CA GLY A 35 1.44 2.31 -13.73
C GLY A 35 1.89 0.91 -13.29
N ASP A 36 3.19 0.80 -13.06
CA ASP A 36 3.84 -0.42 -12.58
C ASP A 36 4.54 -0.08 -11.27
N TYR A 37 3.78 -0.13 -10.17
CA TYR A 37 4.30 0.20 -8.85
C TYR A 37 5.53 -0.65 -8.49
N THR A 38 5.66 -1.86 -9.04
CA THR A 38 6.85 -2.70 -8.78
C THR A 38 8.09 -2.05 -9.41
N LYS A 39 8.00 -1.64 -10.67
CA LYS A 39 9.08 -0.91 -11.36
C LYS A 39 9.32 0.47 -10.75
N GLU A 40 8.26 1.25 -10.57
CA GLU A 40 8.36 2.62 -10.02
C GLU A 40 9.00 2.62 -8.62
N ARG A 41 8.62 1.65 -7.77
CA ARG A 41 9.25 1.46 -6.46
C ARG A 41 10.72 1.06 -6.59
N GLN A 42 11.05 0.15 -7.49
CA GLN A 42 12.45 -0.21 -7.75
C GLN A 42 13.25 1.02 -8.18
N ASP A 43 12.75 1.80 -9.14
CA ASP A 43 13.44 2.97 -9.64
C ASP A 43 13.63 4.07 -8.59
N THR A 44 12.60 4.29 -7.76
CA THR A 44 12.62 5.32 -6.70
C THR A 44 13.53 4.92 -5.55
N LEU A 45 13.54 3.64 -5.16
CA LEU A 45 14.22 3.16 -3.95
C LEU A 45 15.51 2.38 -4.22
N LYS A 46 15.95 2.23 -5.47
CA LYS A 46 17.13 1.41 -5.85
C LYS A 46 18.41 1.73 -5.08
N ASN A 47 18.57 2.98 -4.67
CA ASN A 47 19.76 3.47 -3.97
C ASN A 47 19.49 3.77 -2.49
N ILE A 48 18.29 3.46 -1.98
CA ILE A 48 17.93 3.74 -0.59
C ILE A 48 18.03 2.44 0.19
N THR A 49 19.01 2.37 1.09
CA THR A 49 19.05 1.29 2.06
C THR A 49 18.08 1.56 3.21
N LYS A 50 17.62 0.48 3.85
CA LYS A 50 16.79 0.59 5.05
C LYS A 50 17.52 1.36 6.17
N ALA A 51 18.84 1.21 6.27
CA ALA A 51 19.64 1.87 7.30
C ALA A 51 19.69 3.39 7.09
N GLU A 52 19.97 3.84 5.87
CA GLU A 52 19.95 5.28 5.51
C GLU A 52 18.57 5.88 5.77
N PHE A 53 17.50 5.21 5.33
CA PHE A 53 16.14 5.69 5.57
C PHE A 53 15.81 5.88 7.07
N TRP A 54 16.27 4.97 7.93
CA TRP A 54 16.07 5.12 9.38
C TRP A 54 16.87 6.27 9.96
N HIS A 55 18.12 6.42 9.54
CA HIS A 55 18.97 7.52 9.95
C HIS A 55 18.34 8.88 9.58
N ASP A 56 17.82 9.02 8.37
CA ASP A 56 17.13 10.23 7.91
C ASP A 56 15.92 10.57 8.80
N ILE A 57 15.13 9.57 9.19
CA ILE A 57 13.98 9.77 10.09
C ILE A 57 14.42 10.26 11.47
N GLU A 58 15.52 9.74 12.01
CA GLU A 58 16.07 10.15 13.31
C GLU A 58 16.54 11.59 13.27
N GLN A 59 17.31 11.98 12.25
CA GLN A 59 17.78 13.36 12.05
C GLN A 59 16.60 14.35 11.95
N MET A 60 15.56 14.03 11.17
CA MET A 60 14.37 14.88 11.04
C MET A 60 13.60 15.06 12.37
N ARG A 61 13.74 14.14 13.32
CA ARG A 61 13.10 14.26 14.64
C ARG A 61 13.93 15.13 15.58
N GLU A 62 15.25 15.05 15.49
CA GLU A 62 16.19 15.86 16.26
C GLU A 62 16.14 17.33 15.84
N GLU A 63 16.05 17.63 14.53
CA GLU A 63 15.95 19.00 14.00
C GLU A 63 14.63 19.72 14.35
N LYS A 64 13.59 18.97 14.77
CA LYS A 64 12.28 19.53 15.15
C LYS A 64 12.14 19.74 16.66
N GLN A 65 13.12 19.35 17.47
CA GLN A 65 13.16 19.58 18.92
C GLN A 65 13.95 20.85 19.24
#